data_AF-A0A7Y2KZL7-F1
#
_entry.id   AF-A0A7Y2KZL7-F1
#
_cell.length_a   1.000
_cell.length_b   1.000
_cell.length_c   1.000
_cell.angle_alpha   90.00
_cell.angle_beta   90.00
_cell.angle_gamma   90.00
#
_symmetry.space_group_name_H-M   'P 1'
#
loop_
_entity.id
_entity.type
_entity.pdbx_description
1 polymer ?
#
loop_
_entity_poly.entity_id
_entity_poly.type
_entity_poly.pdbx_seq_one_letter_code
_entity_poly.pdbx_strand_id
1 'polypeptide(L)'
;MTAQVQSQSSYDVIVVGSGAGAMTSALFAADQGLSVLIVEKSDKYGGTSAISGGGIWIPNNHYFAAIGGRDSAELSMQYLKAATGEHGDPVRLQAYLDNAAPMIKKLTANSRVRYAVADKYPDYYPQLPGALPGGRTLDPELFDTSLLEEELPNLRKPSPSTLLMGRIAWTARDAHKAMARSFGWQWLIFRLMARYKMDFKWRRKSKYDRRAALGSSLVASLRRSLMDRNVPLWLNTDFQDVLLDGDRVCGIKVATGGKILELKARRGVIFGSGGFEQNQTLREKFLPQPTKAGWSATPPGNNTGAALEAGLNIGAATALMDWAWWAPTIAVPGEEKPRGVFAERAFPGAIVVNSLGHRFVNEAAPYLEFVDAMYKDNQKTGGRTVPSWVIFDGHFRFHYAMGPLMPAQVMPDSRLRKEWLNTLYWKADSLEQLALQIGVDGAGLISTVNKVNEYAKTGVDLDFERGANVFDRYYGDSNIKPNPCLAPLRKGPYYAMRL
;
A
#
# COMPACT_ATOMS: atom_id res chain seq x y z
N MET A 1 -19.29 -25.29 -1.29
CA MET A 1 -20.50 -24.44 -1.33
C MET A 1 -21.68 -25.36 -1.03
N THR A 2 -22.42 -25.13 0.05
CA THR A 2 -23.68 -25.86 0.26
C THR A 2 -24.76 -25.24 -0.62
N ALA A 3 -25.58 -26.08 -1.26
CA ALA A 3 -26.61 -25.72 -2.23
C ALA A 3 -27.71 -24.78 -1.68
N GLN A 4 -27.67 -24.42 -0.39
CA GLN A 4 -28.73 -23.71 0.32
C GLN A 4 -28.73 -22.19 0.09
N VAL A 5 -27.65 -21.59 -0.42
CA VAL A 5 -27.52 -20.12 -0.58
C VAL A 5 -27.97 -19.63 -1.98
N GLN A 6 -28.27 -20.54 -2.92
CA GLN A 6 -28.71 -20.20 -4.29
C GLN A 6 -30.23 -19.94 -4.43
N SER A 7 -31.03 -20.01 -3.38
CA SER A 7 -32.48 -19.74 -3.48
C SER A 7 -32.84 -18.25 -3.43
N GLN A 8 -31.97 -17.39 -2.88
CA GLN A 8 -32.24 -15.97 -2.73
C GLN A 8 -31.56 -15.14 -3.83
N SER A 9 -32.37 -14.68 -4.79
CA SER A 9 -31.97 -13.79 -5.88
C SER A 9 -32.21 -12.30 -5.58
N SER A 10 -32.69 -11.95 -4.38
CA SER A 10 -33.01 -10.57 -4.01
C SER A 10 -32.52 -10.20 -2.60
N TYR A 11 -31.79 -9.08 -2.52
CA TYR A 11 -31.25 -8.49 -1.28
C TYR A 11 -31.70 -7.02 -1.18
N ASP A 12 -31.56 -6.40 -0.01
CA ASP A 12 -31.76 -4.96 0.12
C ASP A 12 -30.62 -4.20 -0.52
N VAL A 13 -29.39 -4.58 -0.16
CA VAL A 13 -28.16 -3.98 -0.64
C VAL A 13 -27.25 -5.05 -1.20
N ILE A 14 -26.74 -4.83 -2.40
CA ILE A 14 -25.67 -5.66 -2.96
C ILE A 14 -24.39 -4.82 -2.98
N VAL A 15 -23.30 -5.38 -2.48
CA VAL A 15 -21.98 -4.76 -2.47
C VAL A 15 -21.06 -5.53 -3.42
N VAL A 16 -20.48 -4.83 -4.38
CA VAL A 16 -19.55 -5.41 -5.36
C VAL A 16 -18.12 -5.14 -4.91
N GLY A 17 -17.36 -6.20 -4.68
CA GLY A 17 -16.01 -6.18 -4.14
C GLY A 17 -15.94 -6.44 -2.64
N SER A 18 -14.79 -6.93 -2.18
CA SER A 18 -14.57 -7.30 -0.78
C SER A 18 -13.42 -6.54 -0.10
N GLY A 19 -13.05 -5.37 -0.63
CA GLY A 19 -12.08 -4.47 0.01
C GLY A 19 -12.62 -3.86 1.31
N ALA A 20 -11.77 -3.12 2.03
CA ALA A 20 -12.12 -2.55 3.34
C ALA A 20 -13.33 -1.61 3.27
N GLY A 21 -13.41 -0.74 2.25
CA GLY A 21 -14.56 0.14 2.04
C GLY A 21 -15.85 -0.64 1.79
N ALA A 22 -15.79 -1.66 0.91
CA ALA A 22 -16.92 -2.51 0.59
C ALA A 22 -17.46 -3.26 1.82
N MET A 23 -16.58 -3.92 2.58
CA MET A 23 -16.96 -4.63 3.79
C MET A 23 -17.46 -3.69 4.89
N THR A 24 -16.91 -2.48 5.00
CA THR A 24 -17.41 -1.47 5.94
C THR A 24 -18.81 -1.03 5.57
N SER A 25 -19.08 -0.71 4.29
CA SER A 25 -20.43 -0.37 3.82
C SER A 25 -21.43 -1.50 4.06
N ALA A 26 -21.04 -2.75 3.77
CA ALA A 26 -21.87 -3.92 4.04
C ALA A 26 -22.19 -4.08 5.53
N LEU A 27 -21.20 -3.84 6.40
CA LEU A 27 -21.36 -3.93 7.84
C LEU A 27 -22.36 -2.89 8.36
N PHE A 28 -22.20 -1.64 7.94
CA PHE A 28 -23.11 -0.56 8.34
C PHE A 28 -24.53 -0.75 7.78
N ALA A 29 -24.68 -1.30 6.58
CA ALA A 29 -26.00 -1.66 6.04
C ALA A 29 -26.65 -2.79 6.84
N ALA A 30 -25.90 -3.83 7.20
CA ALA A 30 -26.39 -4.93 8.03
C ALA A 30 -26.76 -4.48 9.45
N ASP A 31 -26.02 -3.52 10.03
CA ASP A 31 -26.36 -2.89 11.33
C ASP A 31 -27.71 -2.16 11.32
N GLN A 32 -28.24 -1.82 10.14
CA GLN A 32 -29.56 -1.23 9.96
C GLN A 32 -30.65 -2.29 9.71
N GLY A 33 -30.33 -3.58 9.87
CA GLY A 33 -31.26 -4.69 9.65
C GLY A 33 -31.53 -5.02 8.17
N LEU A 34 -30.75 -4.46 7.24
CA LEU A 34 -30.88 -4.73 5.82
C LEU A 34 -30.28 -6.10 5.47
N SER A 35 -30.93 -6.83 4.57
CA SER A 35 -30.34 -8.01 3.94
C SER A 35 -29.25 -7.60 2.94
N VAL A 36 -28.01 -8.04 3.18
CA VAL A 36 -26.84 -7.62 2.40
C VAL A 36 -26.21 -8.84 1.72
N LEU A 37 -25.78 -8.67 0.47
CA LEU A 37 -24.89 -9.61 -0.21
C LEU A 37 -23.60 -8.91 -0.62
N ILE A 38 -22.46 -9.56 -0.38
CA ILE A 38 -21.17 -9.15 -0.97
C ILE A 38 -20.82 -10.13 -2.09
N VAL A 39 -20.45 -9.63 -3.27
CA VAL A 39 -19.90 -10.44 -4.37
C VAL A 39 -18.44 -10.09 -4.62
N GLU A 40 -17.59 -11.11 -4.78
CA GLU A 40 -16.15 -10.99 -4.99
C GLU A 40 -15.74 -11.84 -6.20
N LYS A 41 -15.09 -11.18 -7.16
CA LYS A 41 -14.65 -11.81 -8.41
C LYS A 41 -13.69 -12.96 -8.16
N SER A 42 -12.74 -12.79 -7.25
CA SER A 42 -11.67 -13.76 -7.04
C SER A 42 -12.04 -14.89 -6.06
N ASP A 43 -11.15 -15.88 -5.94
CA ASP A 43 -11.24 -16.97 -4.97
C ASP A 43 -10.80 -16.55 -3.55
N LYS A 44 -10.44 -15.26 -3.35
CA LYS A 44 -10.02 -14.70 -2.06
C LYS A 44 -10.64 -13.33 -1.80
N TYR A 45 -11.17 -13.12 -0.60
CA TYR A 45 -11.65 -11.79 -0.20
C TYR A 45 -10.53 -10.86 0.26
N GLY A 46 -10.79 -9.56 0.19
CA GLY A 46 -9.95 -8.49 0.75
C GLY A 46 -9.26 -7.59 -0.27
N GLY A 47 -9.12 -8.03 -1.52
CA GLY A 47 -8.49 -7.26 -2.60
C GLY A 47 -7.15 -6.61 -2.22
N THR A 48 -6.91 -5.39 -2.71
CA THR A 48 -5.72 -4.60 -2.35
C THR A 48 -5.69 -4.22 -0.86
N SER A 49 -6.86 -4.13 -0.20
CA SER A 49 -6.92 -3.80 1.22
C SER A 49 -6.25 -4.86 2.10
N ALA A 50 -6.40 -6.16 1.80
CA ALA A 50 -5.79 -7.23 2.60
C ALA A 50 -4.25 -7.28 2.53
N ILE A 51 -3.65 -6.68 1.50
CA ILE A 51 -2.20 -6.66 1.29
C ILE A 51 -1.57 -5.31 1.66
N SER A 52 -2.36 -4.32 2.08
CA SER A 52 -1.88 -2.96 2.34
C SER A 52 -1.27 -2.80 3.74
N GLY A 53 -0.70 -1.62 3.99
CA GLY A 53 -0.27 -1.18 5.32
C GLY A 53 -1.43 -0.93 6.29
N GLY A 54 -2.69 -0.99 5.86
CA GLY A 54 -3.88 -0.85 6.71
C GLY A 54 -4.13 0.54 7.32
N GLY A 55 -3.17 1.45 7.19
CA GLY A 55 -3.30 2.83 7.65
C GLY A 55 -4.48 3.53 6.98
N ILE A 56 -5.29 4.21 7.78
CA ILE A 56 -6.38 5.06 7.31
C ILE A 56 -6.23 6.46 7.89
N TRP A 57 -6.42 7.47 7.06
CA TRP A 57 -6.38 8.87 7.51
C TRP A 57 -7.74 9.22 8.11
N ILE A 58 -7.79 9.59 9.38
CA ILE A 58 -8.98 9.96 10.13
C ILE A 58 -8.61 11.17 10.99
N PRO A 59 -8.92 12.39 10.52
CA PRO A 59 -8.66 13.61 11.27
C PRO A 59 -9.57 13.68 12.50
N ASN A 60 -9.20 14.49 13.49
CA ASN A 60 -10.01 14.74 14.69
C ASN A 60 -10.47 13.45 15.40
N ASN A 61 -9.65 12.42 15.34
CA ASN A 61 -10.00 11.13 15.89
C ASN A 61 -9.80 11.11 17.42
N HIS A 62 -10.66 10.34 18.09
CA HIS A 62 -10.64 10.21 19.54
C HIS A 62 -9.40 9.48 20.09
N TYR A 63 -8.70 8.69 19.26
CA TYR A 63 -7.47 8.02 19.68
C TYR A 63 -6.31 9.00 19.89
N PHE A 64 -6.17 9.98 19.01
CA PHE A 64 -5.15 11.01 19.13
C PHE A 64 -5.44 11.95 20.31
N ALA A 65 -6.70 12.36 20.45
CA ALA A 65 -7.15 13.16 21.59
C ALA A 65 -6.89 12.46 22.94
N ALA A 66 -7.12 11.14 23.01
CA ALA A 66 -6.93 10.36 24.24
C ALA A 66 -5.47 10.31 24.73
N ILE A 67 -4.49 10.55 23.85
CA ILE A 67 -3.07 10.65 24.23
C ILE A 67 -2.59 12.10 24.35
N GLY A 68 -3.50 13.07 24.41
CA GLY A 68 -3.20 14.50 24.51
C GLY A 68 -2.84 15.16 23.17
N GLY A 69 -3.01 14.46 22.05
CA GLY A 69 -2.83 15.01 20.71
C GLY A 69 -3.86 16.10 20.39
N ARG A 70 -3.46 17.07 19.57
CA ARG A 70 -4.29 18.20 19.17
C ARG A 70 -4.46 18.22 17.66
N ASP A 71 -5.71 18.19 17.22
CA ASP A 71 -6.14 18.37 15.84
C ASP A 71 -7.45 19.19 15.86
N SER A 72 -7.85 19.74 14.72
CA SER A 72 -9.13 20.44 14.58
C SER A 72 -9.74 20.26 13.18
N ALA A 73 -11.04 20.49 13.06
CA ALA A 73 -11.73 20.47 11.77
C ALA A 73 -11.18 21.54 10.83
N GLU A 74 -10.82 22.69 11.38
CA GLU A 74 -10.24 23.82 10.67
C GLU A 74 -8.86 23.47 10.08
N LEU A 75 -7.95 22.92 10.90
CA LEU A 75 -6.63 22.49 10.42
C LEU A 75 -6.76 21.37 9.37
N SER A 76 -7.67 20.43 9.59
CA SER A 76 -7.89 19.32 8.66
C SER A 76 -8.45 19.81 7.32
N MET A 77 -9.38 20.76 7.34
CA MET A 77 -9.93 21.38 6.13
C MET A 77 -8.88 22.22 5.39
N GLN A 78 -8.06 22.99 6.11
CA GLN A 78 -6.94 23.74 5.51
C GLN A 78 -5.98 22.79 4.77
N TYR A 79 -5.61 21.69 5.42
CA TYR A 79 -4.70 20.69 4.84
C TYR A 79 -5.32 20.03 3.61
N LEU A 80 -6.56 19.54 3.70
CA LEU A 80 -7.23 18.89 2.59
C LEU A 80 -7.35 19.83 1.39
N LYS A 81 -7.84 21.07 1.57
CA LYS A 81 -7.95 22.06 0.49
C LYS A 81 -6.60 22.35 -0.17
N ALA A 82 -5.55 22.52 0.64
CA ALA A 82 -4.21 22.77 0.12
C ALA A 82 -3.65 21.56 -0.65
N ALA A 83 -3.87 20.35 -0.14
CA ALA A 83 -3.36 19.11 -0.73
C ALA A 83 -4.11 18.69 -2.00
N THR A 84 -5.42 18.97 -2.09
CA THR A 84 -6.23 18.61 -3.27
C THR A 84 -6.27 19.70 -4.34
N GLY A 85 -5.91 20.94 -4.00
CA GLY A 85 -5.97 22.08 -4.90
C GLY A 85 -7.35 22.23 -5.56
N GLU A 86 -7.36 22.49 -6.86
CA GLU A 86 -8.58 22.66 -7.66
C GLU A 86 -9.41 21.37 -7.83
N HIS A 87 -8.83 20.19 -7.56
CA HIS A 87 -9.52 18.91 -7.67
C HIS A 87 -10.33 18.56 -6.42
N GLY A 88 -10.20 19.35 -5.35
CA GLY A 88 -10.90 19.14 -4.08
C GLY A 88 -12.33 19.66 -4.11
N ASP A 89 -13.30 18.79 -4.38
CA ASP A 89 -14.72 19.13 -4.23
C ASP A 89 -15.04 19.46 -2.76
N PRO A 90 -15.41 20.72 -2.43
CA PRO A 90 -15.65 21.14 -1.06
C PRO A 90 -16.73 20.34 -0.34
N VAL A 91 -17.76 19.87 -1.06
CA VAL A 91 -18.86 19.08 -0.48
C VAL A 91 -18.34 17.71 -0.07
N ARG A 92 -17.52 17.08 -0.91
CA ARG A 92 -16.90 15.78 -0.60
C ARG A 92 -15.87 15.88 0.52
N LEU A 93 -15.07 16.94 0.54
CA LEU A 93 -14.13 17.20 1.63
C LEU A 93 -14.85 17.40 2.96
N GLN A 94 -15.90 18.21 2.98
CA GLN A 94 -16.71 18.45 4.19
C GLN A 94 -17.38 17.15 4.65
N ALA A 95 -18.03 16.42 3.74
CA ALA A 95 -18.66 15.14 4.06
C ALA A 95 -17.66 14.13 4.64
N TYR A 96 -16.42 14.10 4.14
CA TYR A 96 -15.37 13.25 4.70
C TYR A 96 -15.02 13.65 6.13
N LEU A 97 -14.78 14.95 6.40
CA LEU A 97 -14.46 15.43 7.74
C LEU A 97 -15.58 15.18 8.75
N ASP A 98 -16.82 15.42 8.33
CA ASP A 98 -18.01 15.24 9.19
C ASP A 98 -18.23 13.78 9.58
N ASN A 99 -17.86 12.84 8.70
CA ASN A 99 -18.18 11.43 8.88
C ASN A 99 -17.00 10.55 9.32
N ALA A 100 -15.75 10.96 9.09
CA ALA A 100 -14.58 10.10 9.34
C ALA A 100 -14.45 9.67 10.82
N ALA A 101 -14.37 10.62 11.75
CA ALA A 101 -14.21 10.30 13.17
C ALA A 101 -15.45 9.62 13.79
N PRO A 102 -16.69 10.06 13.49
CA PRO A 102 -17.91 9.34 13.93
C PRO A 102 -17.99 7.92 13.39
N MET A 103 -17.63 7.70 12.12
CA MET A 103 -17.59 6.38 11.51
C MET A 103 -16.64 5.45 12.28
N ILE A 104 -15.43 5.90 12.62
CA ILE A 104 -14.48 5.07 13.38
C ILE A 104 -14.99 4.75 14.78
N LYS A 105 -15.59 5.72 15.46
CA LYS A 105 -16.19 5.49 16.78
C LYS A 105 -17.27 4.41 16.73
N LYS A 106 -18.19 4.49 15.75
CA LYS A 106 -19.24 3.50 15.57
C LYS A 106 -18.70 2.14 15.12
N LEU A 107 -17.77 2.12 14.16
CA LEU A 107 -17.16 0.89 13.65
C LEU A 107 -16.47 0.11 14.76
N THR A 108 -15.68 0.79 15.60
CA THR A 108 -14.93 0.13 16.68
C THR A 108 -15.82 -0.29 17.85
N ALA A 109 -16.93 0.41 18.10
CA ALA A 109 -17.92 0.02 19.10
C ALA A 109 -18.72 -1.23 18.69
N ASN A 110 -19.10 -1.35 17.41
CA ASN A 110 -20.06 -2.35 16.95
C ASN A 110 -19.45 -3.54 16.23
N SER A 111 -18.14 -3.56 16.02
CA SER A 111 -17.45 -4.60 15.26
C SER A 111 -16.25 -5.15 16.02
N ARG A 112 -15.51 -6.06 15.37
CA ARG A 112 -14.22 -6.56 15.86
C ARG A 112 -13.02 -5.73 15.40
N VAL A 113 -13.25 -4.69 14.60
CA VAL A 113 -12.19 -3.79 14.14
C VAL A 113 -11.68 -2.96 15.32
N ARG A 114 -10.37 -2.91 15.50
CA ARG A 114 -9.71 -2.10 16.54
C ARG A 114 -8.56 -1.34 15.89
N TYR A 115 -8.35 -0.11 16.34
CA TYR A 115 -7.28 0.76 15.89
C TYR A 115 -6.50 1.30 17.09
N ALA A 116 -5.30 1.77 16.81
CA ALA A 116 -4.70 2.84 17.59
C ALA A 116 -4.06 3.86 16.67
N VAL A 117 -3.77 5.04 17.22
CA VAL A 117 -3.19 6.16 16.47
C VAL A 117 -1.73 5.90 16.13
N ALA A 118 -1.31 6.26 14.92
CA ALA A 118 0.09 6.42 14.55
C ALA A 118 0.48 7.87 14.82
N ASP A 119 0.81 8.14 16.08
CA ASP A 119 1.10 9.47 16.64
C ASP A 119 2.30 10.18 16.01
N LYS A 120 3.18 9.41 15.35
CA LYS A 120 4.39 9.92 14.69
C LYS A 120 4.35 9.86 13.16
N TYR A 121 3.26 9.38 12.56
CA TYR A 121 3.18 9.21 11.11
C TYR A 121 2.69 10.51 10.44
N PRO A 122 3.58 11.31 9.82
CA PRO A 122 3.25 12.65 9.38
C PRO A 122 2.34 12.66 8.16
N ASP A 123 1.61 13.75 8.03
CA ASP A 123 0.99 14.12 6.77
C ASP A 123 2.07 14.23 5.66
N TYR A 124 1.73 13.83 4.44
CA TYR A 124 2.68 13.71 3.33
C TYR A 124 3.29 15.04 2.89
N TYR A 125 2.57 16.14 3.10
CA TYR A 125 3.00 17.48 2.70
C TYR A 125 3.15 18.37 3.94
N PRO A 126 4.22 18.20 4.73
CA PRO A 126 4.40 18.93 5.98
C PRO A 126 4.54 20.45 5.81
N GLN A 127 4.82 20.92 4.59
CA GLN A 127 4.90 22.33 4.23
C GLN A 127 3.53 23.00 4.01
N LEU A 128 2.45 22.21 3.85
CA LEU A 128 1.12 22.76 3.58
C LEU A 128 0.45 23.26 4.88
N PRO A 129 -0.38 24.31 4.80
CA PRO A 129 -1.13 24.78 5.95
C PRO A 129 -2.03 23.67 6.51
N GLY A 130 -2.11 23.59 7.84
CA GLY A 130 -2.92 22.58 8.53
C GLY A 130 -2.30 21.18 8.64
N ALA A 131 -1.12 20.94 8.07
CA ALA A 131 -0.40 19.67 8.18
C ALA A 131 0.01 19.36 9.63
N LEU A 132 -0.01 18.07 10.00
CA LEU A 132 0.47 17.61 11.30
C LEU A 132 1.63 16.62 11.15
N PRO A 133 2.59 16.62 12.10
CA PRO A 133 3.72 15.67 12.11
C PRO A 133 3.29 14.25 12.52
N GLY A 134 2.02 14.04 12.86
CA GLY A 134 1.45 12.76 13.21
C GLY A 134 0.05 12.88 13.81
N GLY A 135 -0.59 11.73 14.05
CA GLY A 135 -1.84 11.66 14.79
C GLY A 135 -3.12 11.51 13.97
N ARG A 136 -3.08 11.77 12.66
CA ARG A 136 -4.24 11.59 11.77
C ARG A 136 -4.34 10.21 11.14
N THR A 137 -3.26 9.43 11.13
CA THR A 137 -3.29 8.05 10.63
C THR A 137 -3.64 7.09 11.77
N LEU A 138 -4.63 6.23 11.54
CA LEU A 138 -4.96 5.10 12.42
C LEU A 138 -4.42 3.80 11.83
N ASP A 139 -3.81 2.99 12.68
CA ASP A 139 -3.19 1.70 12.36
C ASP A 139 -4.02 0.58 12.99
N PRO A 140 -4.51 -0.41 12.21
CA PRO A 140 -5.27 -1.54 12.73
C PRO A 140 -4.47 -2.32 13.78
N GLU A 141 -5.13 -2.61 14.90
CA GLU A 141 -4.57 -3.49 15.92
C GLU A 141 -4.44 -4.93 15.41
N LEU A 142 -3.66 -5.75 16.14
CA LEU A 142 -3.51 -7.16 15.79
C LEU A 142 -4.84 -7.91 15.94
N PHE A 143 -5.16 -8.75 14.96
CA PHE A 143 -6.37 -9.58 14.97
C PHE A 143 -6.02 -11.07 14.99
N ASP A 144 -6.70 -11.87 15.82
CA ASP A 144 -6.49 -13.33 15.86
C ASP A 144 -7.24 -14.02 14.71
N THR A 145 -6.50 -14.48 13.70
CA THR A 145 -7.09 -15.06 12.49
C THR A 145 -7.71 -16.44 12.72
N SER A 146 -7.48 -17.09 13.87
CA SER A 146 -8.17 -18.34 14.18
C SER A 146 -9.68 -18.18 14.29
N LEU A 147 -10.15 -16.96 14.56
CA LEU A 147 -11.58 -16.62 14.64
C LEU A 147 -12.28 -16.67 13.27
N LEU A 148 -11.53 -16.70 12.17
CA LEU A 148 -12.10 -16.86 10.83
C LEU A 148 -12.47 -18.31 10.52
N GLU A 149 -11.97 -19.28 11.29
CA GLU A 149 -12.35 -20.69 11.15
C GLU A 149 -12.20 -21.18 9.70
N GLU A 150 -13.27 -21.68 9.07
CA GLU A 150 -13.29 -22.18 7.68
C GLU A 150 -13.11 -21.07 6.63
N GLU A 151 -13.31 -19.80 7.01
CA GLU A 151 -13.12 -18.64 6.12
C GLU A 151 -11.66 -18.17 6.07
N LEU A 152 -10.77 -18.70 6.92
CA LEU A 152 -9.37 -18.31 6.94
C LEU A 152 -8.63 -18.60 5.61
N PRO A 153 -8.78 -19.77 4.96
CA PRO A 153 -8.14 -20.03 3.67
C PRO A 153 -8.64 -19.12 2.53
N ASN A 154 -9.79 -18.46 2.72
CA ASN A 154 -10.40 -17.54 1.77
C ASN A 154 -9.89 -16.09 1.95
N LEU A 155 -9.21 -15.78 3.06
CA LEU A 155 -8.53 -14.48 3.22
C LEU A 155 -7.38 -14.37 2.23
N ARG A 156 -7.32 -13.26 1.49
CA ARG A 156 -6.17 -12.98 0.64
C ARG A 156 -4.91 -12.86 1.48
N LYS A 157 -3.87 -13.58 1.06
CA LYS A 157 -2.58 -13.61 1.75
C LYS A 157 -1.98 -12.20 1.77
N PRO A 158 -1.43 -11.74 2.91
CA PRO A 158 -0.72 -10.47 2.99
C PRO A 158 0.47 -10.43 2.02
N SER A 159 0.87 -9.21 1.62
CA SER A 159 2.12 -9.03 0.89
C SER A 159 3.32 -9.46 1.75
N PRO A 160 4.34 -10.15 1.19
CA PRO A 160 5.56 -10.43 1.92
C PRO A 160 6.22 -9.17 2.50
N SER A 161 6.10 -8.03 1.82
CA SER A 161 6.65 -6.74 2.29
C SER A 161 5.94 -6.17 3.52
N THR A 162 4.71 -6.60 3.82
CA THR A 162 3.97 -6.15 5.01
C THR A 162 4.15 -7.07 6.21
N LEU A 163 4.98 -8.11 6.09
CA LEU A 163 5.27 -9.07 7.15
C LEU A 163 6.75 -9.06 7.51
N LEU A 164 7.05 -9.09 8.81
CA LEU A 164 8.42 -9.31 9.27
C LEU A 164 8.88 -10.71 8.82
N MET A 165 9.97 -10.75 8.06
CA MET A 165 10.52 -11.97 7.43
C MET A 165 9.49 -12.73 6.57
N GLY A 166 8.51 -12.02 6.00
CA GLY A 166 7.46 -12.62 5.16
C GLY A 166 6.49 -13.54 5.90
N ARG A 167 6.48 -13.55 7.24
CA ARG A 167 5.67 -14.50 8.04
C ARG A 167 5.06 -13.91 9.31
N ILE A 168 5.71 -12.93 9.93
CA ILE A 168 5.37 -12.45 11.27
C ILE A 168 4.59 -11.15 11.17
N ALA A 169 3.45 -11.10 11.85
CA ALA A 169 2.59 -9.93 11.85
C ALA A 169 3.11 -8.87 12.84
N TRP A 170 3.09 -7.62 12.41
CA TRP A 170 3.51 -6.46 13.20
C TRP A 170 2.73 -5.23 12.75
N THR A 171 2.47 -4.31 13.67
CA THR A 171 1.70 -3.09 13.39
C THR A 171 2.55 -2.09 12.57
N ALA A 172 1.94 -1.06 11.98
CA ALA A 172 2.69 -0.02 11.27
C ALA A 172 3.62 0.73 12.23
N ARG A 173 3.20 0.89 13.49
CA ARG A 173 4.03 1.44 14.57
C ARG A 173 5.24 0.56 14.91
N ASP A 174 5.04 -0.76 14.98
CA ASP A 174 6.14 -1.71 15.17
C ASP A 174 7.14 -1.64 14.01
N ALA A 175 6.61 -1.62 12.77
CA ALA A 175 7.41 -1.52 11.56
C ALA A 175 8.22 -0.23 11.51
N HIS A 176 7.61 0.93 11.82
CA HIS A 176 8.32 2.21 11.92
C HIS A 176 9.44 2.15 12.95
N LYS A 177 9.17 1.65 14.17
CA LYS A 177 10.19 1.52 15.21
C LYS A 177 11.39 0.69 14.75
N ALA A 178 11.12 -0.40 14.01
CA ALA A 178 12.17 -1.25 13.45
C ALA A 178 12.94 -0.59 12.30
N MET A 179 12.24 0.02 11.34
CA MET A 179 12.85 0.64 10.16
C MET A 179 13.69 1.87 10.52
N ALA A 180 13.17 2.75 11.38
CA ALA A 180 13.90 3.94 11.85
C ALA A 180 15.01 3.61 12.88
N ARG A 181 15.17 2.33 13.24
CA ARG A 181 16.10 1.81 14.26
C ARG A 181 16.06 2.59 15.57
N SER A 182 14.86 3.02 15.95
CA SER A 182 14.60 3.78 17.18
C SER A 182 14.90 2.95 18.42
N PHE A 183 15.19 3.61 19.55
CA PHE A 183 15.57 2.96 20.80
C PHE A 183 14.67 1.74 21.16
N GLY A 184 15.31 0.60 21.43
CA GLY A 184 14.64 -0.66 21.77
C GLY A 184 14.04 -1.44 20.60
N TRP A 185 14.37 -1.11 19.34
CA TRP A 185 13.89 -1.86 18.17
C TRP A 185 14.34 -3.33 18.16
N GLN A 186 15.57 -3.63 18.58
CA GLN A 186 16.06 -5.01 18.65
C GLN A 186 15.24 -5.86 19.64
N TRP A 187 14.89 -5.26 20.78
CA TRP A 187 14.03 -5.89 21.78
C TRP A 187 12.62 -6.15 21.23
N LEU A 188 12.06 -5.20 20.47
CA LEU A 188 10.79 -5.40 19.76
C LEU A 188 10.87 -6.61 18.82
N ILE A 189 11.90 -6.69 17.97
CA ILE A 189 12.10 -7.81 17.05
C ILE A 189 12.21 -9.13 17.81
N PHE A 190 13.03 -9.18 18.87
CA PHE A 190 13.17 -10.36 19.72
C PHE A 190 11.80 -10.81 20.30
N ARG A 191 11.01 -9.87 20.83
CA ARG A 191 9.68 -10.15 21.38
C ARG A 191 8.72 -10.70 20.31
N LEU A 192 8.71 -10.12 19.11
CA LEU A 192 7.88 -10.60 17.99
C LEU A 192 8.29 -12.00 17.54
N MET A 193 9.60 -12.26 17.44
CA MET A 193 10.14 -13.59 17.12
C MET A 193 9.79 -14.63 18.19
N ALA A 194 9.91 -14.27 19.47
CA ALA A 194 9.54 -15.14 20.59
C ALA A 194 8.04 -15.46 20.55
N ARG A 195 7.17 -14.44 20.43
CA ARG A 195 5.72 -14.61 20.30
C ARG A 195 5.35 -15.57 19.15
N TYR A 196 6.00 -15.41 18.00
CA TYR A 196 5.77 -16.27 16.85
C TYR A 196 6.23 -17.73 17.08
N LYS A 197 7.44 -17.91 17.62
CA LYS A 197 8.03 -19.25 17.86
C LYS A 197 7.32 -20.03 18.97
N MET A 198 6.89 -19.34 20.03
CA MET A 198 6.24 -19.96 21.19
C MET A 198 4.78 -20.38 20.93
N ASP A 199 4.16 -19.94 19.83
CA ASP A 199 2.83 -20.43 19.43
C ASP A 199 2.91 -21.80 18.72
N PHE A 200 3.43 -22.80 19.44
CA PHE A 200 3.74 -24.13 18.91
C PHE A 200 2.50 -24.81 18.31
N LYS A 201 1.33 -24.64 18.94
CA LYS A 201 0.06 -25.20 18.45
C LYS A 201 -0.29 -24.64 17.07
N TRP A 202 -0.12 -23.34 16.86
CA TRP A 202 -0.37 -22.73 15.55
C TRP A 202 0.73 -23.04 14.54
N ARG A 203 2.01 -23.13 14.96
CA ARG A 203 3.12 -23.50 14.07
C ARG A 203 2.93 -24.87 13.41
N ARG A 204 2.21 -25.79 14.06
CA ARG A 204 1.82 -27.09 13.47
C ARG A 204 0.76 -26.96 12.38
N LYS A 205 -0.03 -25.89 12.36
CA LYS A 205 -1.12 -25.65 11.39
C LYS A 205 -0.69 -24.76 10.24
N SER A 206 0.16 -23.77 10.49
CA SER A 206 0.56 -22.77 9.50
C SER A 206 1.98 -22.29 9.73
N LYS A 207 2.65 -21.89 8.66
CA LYS A 207 3.94 -21.17 8.69
C LYS A 207 3.79 -19.66 8.87
N TYR A 208 2.57 -19.12 8.81
CA TYR A 208 2.27 -17.70 8.99
C TYR A 208 1.82 -17.42 10.43
N ASP A 209 2.12 -16.24 10.97
CA ASP A 209 1.64 -15.81 12.29
C ASP A 209 0.14 -16.06 12.42
N ARG A 210 -0.30 -16.44 13.63
CA ARG A 210 -1.72 -16.57 13.94
C ARG A 210 -2.42 -15.21 13.88
N ARG A 211 -1.68 -14.16 14.16
CA ARG A 211 -2.18 -12.79 14.13
C ARG A 211 -2.08 -12.23 12.72
N ALA A 212 -3.08 -11.47 12.32
CA ALA A 212 -2.98 -10.52 11.22
C ALA A 212 -2.64 -9.13 11.79
N ALA A 213 -2.01 -8.30 10.96
CA ALA A 213 -1.75 -6.89 11.22
C ALA A 213 -2.05 -6.08 9.96
N LEU A 214 -1.98 -4.75 10.05
CA LEU A 214 -2.08 -3.86 8.89
C LEU A 214 -3.40 -4.13 8.12
N GLY A 215 -3.38 -4.04 6.79
CA GLY A 215 -4.57 -4.23 5.96
C GLY A 215 -5.20 -5.62 6.08
N SER A 216 -4.38 -6.64 6.35
CA SER A 216 -4.87 -8.00 6.59
C SER A 216 -5.68 -8.09 7.88
N SER A 217 -5.28 -7.38 8.95
CA SER A 217 -6.06 -7.29 10.19
C SER A 217 -7.38 -6.58 9.96
N LEU A 218 -7.36 -5.47 9.23
CA LEU A 218 -8.58 -4.74 8.88
C LEU A 218 -9.58 -5.63 8.15
N VAL A 219 -9.15 -6.30 7.08
CA VAL A 219 -10.02 -7.20 6.32
C VAL A 219 -10.48 -8.40 7.15
N ALA A 220 -9.59 -9.03 7.92
CA ALA A 220 -9.93 -10.18 8.74
C ALA A 220 -10.97 -9.83 9.82
N SER A 221 -10.77 -8.71 10.51
CA SER A 221 -11.70 -8.23 11.54
C SER A 221 -13.05 -7.77 10.96
N LEU A 222 -13.05 -7.12 9.79
CA LEU A 222 -14.27 -6.80 9.05
C LEU A 222 -15.01 -8.06 8.62
N ARG A 223 -14.33 -9.05 8.02
CA ARG A 223 -14.95 -10.31 7.60
C ARG A 223 -15.58 -11.03 8.78
N ARG A 224 -14.86 -11.16 9.90
CA ARG A 224 -15.41 -11.77 11.11
C ARG A 224 -16.63 -11.01 11.65
N SER A 225 -16.62 -9.67 11.58
CA SER A 225 -17.76 -8.85 12.03
C SER A 225 -19.00 -9.03 11.14
N LEU A 226 -18.79 -9.27 9.84
CA LEU A 226 -19.85 -9.63 8.90
C LEU A 226 -20.38 -11.05 9.13
N MET A 227 -19.51 -12.00 9.50
CA MET A 227 -19.92 -13.35 9.90
C MET A 227 -20.81 -13.32 11.15
N ASP A 228 -20.50 -12.47 12.13
CA ASP A 228 -21.34 -12.30 13.32
C ASP A 228 -22.77 -11.79 13.01
N ARG A 229 -22.97 -11.25 11.80
CA ARG A 229 -24.26 -10.76 11.27
C ARG A 229 -24.84 -11.67 10.18
N ASN A 230 -24.23 -12.83 9.93
CA ASN A 230 -24.61 -13.75 8.87
C ASN A 230 -24.65 -13.11 7.46
N VAL A 231 -23.80 -12.11 7.19
CA VAL A 231 -23.76 -11.49 5.86
C VAL A 231 -23.03 -12.41 4.87
N PRO A 232 -23.71 -12.91 3.82
CA PRO A 232 -23.10 -13.75 2.80
C PRO A 232 -22.05 -12.98 1.98
N LEU A 233 -20.96 -13.68 1.66
CA LEU A 233 -19.92 -13.23 0.74
C LEU A 233 -19.70 -14.34 -0.29
N TRP A 234 -20.03 -14.05 -1.55
CA TRP A 234 -19.86 -14.99 -2.65
C TRP A 234 -18.54 -14.74 -3.37
N LEU A 235 -17.61 -15.68 -3.23
CA LEU A 235 -16.36 -15.71 -3.99
C LEU A 235 -16.59 -16.27 -5.39
N ASN A 236 -15.63 -16.08 -6.30
CA ASN A 236 -15.74 -16.53 -7.70
C ASN A 236 -17.04 -16.05 -8.36
N THR A 237 -17.42 -14.80 -8.08
CA THR A 237 -18.65 -14.16 -8.55
C THR A 237 -18.29 -12.83 -9.18
N ASP A 238 -18.08 -12.85 -10.49
CA ASP A 238 -17.57 -11.72 -11.26
C ASP A 238 -18.71 -10.81 -11.71
N PHE A 239 -18.69 -9.53 -11.31
CA PHE A 239 -19.66 -8.53 -11.77
C PHE A 239 -19.49 -8.31 -13.28
N GLN A 240 -20.61 -8.30 -14.01
CA GLN A 240 -20.63 -8.09 -15.46
C GLN A 240 -21.29 -6.77 -15.83
N ASP A 241 -22.48 -6.50 -15.28
CA ASP A 241 -23.26 -5.33 -15.65
C ASP A 241 -24.31 -4.99 -14.57
N VAL A 242 -24.89 -3.80 -14.65
CA VAL A 242 -26.04 -3.40 -13.82
C VAL A 242 -27.36 -3.89 -14.42
N LEU A 243 -28.37 -4.07 -13.56
CA LEU A 243 -29.76 -4.24 -13.98
C LEU A 243 -30.48 -2.90 -13.82
N LEU A 244 -31.27 -2.52 -14.82
CA LEU A 244 -32.02 -1.27 -14.85
C LEU A 244 -33.53 -1.52 -14.81
N ASP A 245 -34.24 -0.65 -14.09
CA ASP A 245 -35.69 -0.47 -14.14
C ASP A 245 -35.94 1.02 -14.45
N GLY A 246 -36.17 1.34 -15.72
CA GLY A 246 -36.02 2.71 -16.23
C GLY A 246 -34.59 3.22 -16.00
N ASP A 247 -34.45 4.40 -15.39
CA ASP A 247 -33.15 5.00 -15.06
C ASP A 247 -32.57 4.50 -13.72
N ARG A 248 -33.30 3.64 -12.99
CA ARG A 248 -32.89 3.16 -11.66
C ARG A 248 -32.11 1.86 -11.78
N VAL A 249 -30.91 1.83 -11.22
CA VAL A 249 -30.19 0.58 -10.95
C VAL A 249 -30.95 -0.24 -9.90
N CYS A 250 -31.47 -1.41 -10.31
CA CYS A 250 -32.30 -2.30 -9.50
C CYS A 250 -31.62 -3.64 -9.17
N GLY A 251 -30.36 -3.83 -9.59
CA GLY A 251 -29.59 -5.04 -9.33
C GLY A 251 -28.31 -5.13 -10.16
N ILE A 252 -27.73 -6.34 -10.21
CA ILE A 252 -26.51 -6.64 -10.97
C ILE A 252 -26.61 -7.98 -11.70
N LYS A 253 -25.89 -8.09 -12.81
CA LYS A 253 -25.54 -9.35 -13.49
C LYS A 253 -24.17 -9.82 -13.00
N VAL A 254 -24.07 -11.10 -12.65
CA VAL A 254 -22.81 -11.73 -12.22
C VAL A 254 -22.56 -13.04 -12.96
N ALA A 255 -21.29 -13.33 -13.23
CA ALA A 255 -20.82 -14.61 -13.74
C ALA A 255 -20.26 -15.46 -12.59
N THR A 256 -20.82 -16.64 -12.37
CA THR A 256 -20.33 -17.59 -11.35
C THR A 256 -20.63 -19.03 -11.74
N GLY A 257 -19.69 -19.94 -11.50
CA GLY A 257 -19.87 -21.37 -11.82
C GLY A 257 -20.23 -21.66 -13.28
N GLY A 258 -19.73 -20.83 -14.21
CA GLY A 258 -20.03 -20.92 -15.65
C GLY A 258 -21.45 -20.46 -16.04
N LYS A 259 -22.21 -19.84 -15.12
CA LYS A 259 -23.56 -19.32 -15.35
C LYS A 259 -23.60 -17.81 -15.14
N ILE A 260 -24.50 -17.14 -15.84
CA ILE A 260 -24.88 -15.76 -15.57
C ILE A 260 -26.10 -15.76 -14.66
N LEU A 261 -26.03 -15.00 -13.57
CA LEU A 261 -27.12 -14.81 -12.62
C LEU A 261 -27.51 -13.33 -12.56
N GLU A 262 -28.80 -13.09 -12.39
CA GLU A 262 -29.35 -11.76 -12.09
C GLU A 262 -29.70 -11.67 -10.61
N LEU A 263 -29.13 -10.68 -9.94
CA LEU A 263 -29.33 -10.44 -8.51
C LEU A 263 -29.98 -9.08 -8.30
N LYS A 264 -31.16 -9.06 -7.69
CA LYS A 264 -31.95 -7.85 -7.47
C LYS A 264 -31.56 -7.16 -6.15
N ALA A 265 -31.44 -5.84 -6.19
CA ALA A 265 -31.18 -4.98 -5.03
C ALA A 265 -32.36 -4.04 -4.78
N ARG A 266 -33.08 -4.23 -3.67
CA ARG A 266 -34.30 -3.45 -3.36
C ARG A 266 -34.00 -1.99 -3.04
N ARG A 267 -32.86 -1.70 -2.43
CA ARG A 267 -32.44 -0.35 -2.02
C ARG A 267 -31.37 0.21 -2.95
N GLY A 268 -30.29 -0.53 -3.17
CA GLY A 268 -29.26 -0.12 -4.11
C GLY A 268 -28.03 -1.03 -4.17
N VAL A 269 -27.11 -0.69 -5.05
CA VAL A 269 -25.84 -1.38 -5.25
C VAL A 269 -24.69 -0.46 -4.84
N ILE A 270 -23.74 -0.97 -4.08
CA ILE A 270 -22.53 -0.25 -3.66
C ILE A 270 -21.32 -0.86 -4.35
N PHE A 271 -20.59 -0.06 -5.13
CA PHE A 271 -19.36 -0.50 -5.79
C PHE A 271 -18.14 -0.15 -4.92
N GLY A 272 -17.49 -1.20 -4.40
CA GLY A 272 -16.18 -1.14 -3.74
C GLY A 272 -15.20 -2.09 -4.42
N SER A 273 -15.20 -2.11 -5.75
CA SER A 273 -14.58 -3.11 -6.62
C SER A 273 -13.17 -2.74 -7.13
N GLY A 274 -12.53 -1.74 -6.53
CA GLY A 274 -11.21 -1.27 -6.96
C GLY A 274 -11.24 -0.45 -8.25
N GLY A 275 -10.06 -0.21 -8.83
CA GLY A 275 -9.87 0.57 -10.06
C GLY A 275 -9.70 -0.30 -11.30
N PHE A 276 -8.93 0.21 -12.27
CA PHE A 276 -8.61 -0.46 -13.53
C PHE A 276 -7.11 -0.77 -13.66
N GLU A 277 -6.36 -0.80 -12.56
CA GLU A 277 -4.90 -0.89 -12.60
C GLU A 277 -4.37 -2.22 -13.18
N GLN A 278 -5.23 -3.24 -13.31
CA GLN A 278 -4.94 -4.53 -13.96
C GLN A 278 -5.46 -4.63 -15.41
N ASN A 279 -5.99 -3.54 -15.99
CA ASN A 279 -6.50 -3.50 -17.37
C ASN A 279 -5.57 -2.66 -18.27
N GLN A 280 -4.78 -3.32 -19.12
CA GLN A 280 -3.80 -2.64 -19.97
C GLN A 280 -4.47 -1.61 -20.92
N THR A 281 -5.59 -1.95 -21.52
CA THR A 281 -6.31 -1.07 -22.46
C THR A 281 -6.77 0.22 -21.78
N LEU A 282 -7.37 0.13 -20.58
CA LEU A 282 -7.80 1.31 -19.84
C LEU A 282 -6.61 2.13 -19.33
N ARG A 283 -5.51 1.48 -18.95
CA ARG A 283 -4.26 2.17 -18.60
C ARG A 283 -3.69 2.94 -19.79
N GLU A 284 -3.65 2.34 -20.98
CA GLU A 284 -3.17 2.99 -22.19
C GLU A 284 -4.04 4.17 -22.61
N LYS A 285 -5.36 4.01 -22.44
CA LYS A 285 -6.34 5.04 -22.74
C LYS A 285 -6.23 6.26 -21.83
N PHE A 286 -6.00 6.06 -20.54
CA PHE A 286 -6.14 7.13 -19.55
C PHE A 286 -4.85 7.54 -18.84
N LEU A 287 -3.93 6.61 -18.53
CA LEU A 287 -2.75 6.91 -17.71
C LEU A 287 -1.55 7.40 -18.54
N PRO A 288 -0.60 8.13 -17.89
CA PRO A 288 0.66 8.53 -18.51
C PRO A 288 1.46 7.35 -19.07
N GLN A 289 2.12 7.59 -20.22
CA GLN A 289 2.98 6.62 -20.88
C GLN A 289 4.46 6.80 -20.48
N PRO A 290 5.24 5.71 -20.38
CA PRO A 290 4.83 4.32 -20.58
C PRO A 290 4.02 3.75 -19.41
N THR A 291 3.18 2.73 -19.66
CA THR A 291 2.39 2.04 -18.62
C THR A 291 2.27 0.54 -18.89
N LYS A 292 2.37 -0.30 -17.86
CA LYS A 292 2.11 -1.74 -17.97
C LYS A 292 1.32 -2.25 -16.77
N ALA A 293 0.27 -3.04 -17.01
CA ALA A 293 -0.51 -3.70 -15.95
C ALA A 293 0.39 -4.57 -15.05
N GLY A 294 1.39 -5.22 -15.63
CA GLY A 294 2.40 -6.02 -14.91
C GLY A 294 3.30 -5.22 -13.97
N TRP A 295 3.24 -3.89 -13.94
CA TRP A 295 3.91 -3.05 -12.94
C TRP A 295 3.07 -2.84 -11.68
N SER A 296 1.77 -3.17 -11.71
CA SER A 296 0.91 -2.98 -10.56
C SER A 296 1.26 -3.94 -9.42
N ALA A 297 1.39 -3.40 -8.20
CA ALA A 297 1.57 -4.20 -6.98
C ALA A 297 0.25 -4.79 -6.44
N THR A 298 -0.89 -4.56 -7.12
CA THR A 298 -2.19 -5.09 -6.72
C THR A 298 -2.37 -6.54 -7.18
N PRO A 299 -3.33 -7.31 -6.63
CA PRO A 299 -3.56 -8.69 -7.06
C PRO A 299 -3.83 -8.79 -8.58
N PRO A 300 -3.08 -9.63 -9.33
CA PRO A 300 -3.25 -9.76 -10.77
C PRO A 300 -4.66 -10.17 -11.19
N GLY A 301 -5.15 -9.61 -12.30
CA GLY A 301 -6.41 -10.02 -12.93
C GLY A 301 -7.71 -9.66 -12.19
N ASN A 302 -7.63 -8.98 -11.05
CA ASN A 302 -8.80 -8.64 -10.25
C ASN A 302 -9.42 -7.29 -10.64
N ASN A 303 -8.72 -6.19 -10.38
CA ASN A 303 -9.23 -4.84 -10.54
C ASN A 303 -9.10 -4.38 -12.00
N THR A 304 -10.03 -4.84 -12.85
CA THR A 304 -9.99 -4.63 -14.30
C THR A 304 -10.88 -3.47 -14.78
N GLY A 305 -11.54 -2.74 -13.87
CA GLY A 305 -12.41 -1.61 -14.24
C GLY A 305 -13.83 -1.97 -14.64
N ALA A 306 -14.33 -3.18 -14.36
CA ALA A 306 -15.68 -3.59 -14.79
C ALA A 306 -16.81 -2.65 -14.31
N ALA A 307 -16.75 -2.17 -13.07
CA ALA A 307 -17.72 -1.21 -12.54
C ALA A 307 -17.62 0.18 -13.21
N LEU A 308 -16.41 0.60 -13.59
CA LEU A 308 -16.18 1.83 -14.35
C LEU A 308 -16.80 1.72 -15.74
N GLU A 309 -16.56 0.62 -16.44
CA GLU A 309 -17.12 0.38 -17.78
C GLU A 309 -18.65 0.30 -17.75
N ALA A 310 -19.23 -0.43 -16.80
CA ALA A 310 -20.68 -0.47 -16.61
C ALA A 310 -21.27 0.91 -16.30
N GLY A 311 -20.58 1.71 -15.47
CA GLY A 311 -20.96 3.09 -15.19
C GLY A 311 -20.95 3.98 -16.44
N LEU A 312 -19.88 3.93 -17.23
CA LEU A 312 -19.77 4.67 -18.50
C LEU A 312 -20.88 4.29 -19.48
N ASN A 313 -21.22 3.00 -19.57
CA ASN A 313 -22.26 2.51 -20.47
C ASN A 313 -23.66 3.06 -20.15
N ILE A 314 -23.92 3.43 -18.89
CA ILE A 314 -25.18 4.04 -18.45
C ILE A 314 -25.07 5.57 -18.28
N GLY A 315 -24.01 6.19 -18.78
CA GLY A 315 -23.83 7.65 -18.77
C GLY A 315 -23.27 8.24 -17.48
N ALA A 316 -22.65 7.45 -16.60
CA ALA A 316 -22.01 7.97 -15.40
C ALA A 316 -20.78 8.82 -15.75
N ALA A 317 -20.66 9.99 -15.10
CA ALA A 317 -19.49 10.84 -15.23
C ALA A 317 -18.25 10.21 -14.57
N THR A 318 -17.07 10.56 -15.07
CA THR A 318 -15.77 10.15 -14.52
C THR A 318 -14.89 11.38 -14.24
N ALA A 319 -13.90 11.22 -13.38
CA ALA A 319 -12.91 12.24 -13.06
C ALA A 319 -11.59 11.58 -12.66
N LEU A 320 -10.48 12.30 -12.84
CA LEU A 320 -9.12 11.87 -12.43
C LEU A 320 -8.69 10.51 -13.02
N MET A 321 -9.13 10.21 -14.24
CA MET A 321 -8.84 8.95 -14.92
C MET A 321 -7.36 8.79 -15.29
N ASP A 322 -6.64 9.90 -15.38
CA ASP A 322 -5.22 10.04 -15.67
C ASP A 322 -4.32 9.95 -14.43
N TRP A 323 -4.91 9.79 -13.25
CA TRP A 323 -4.17 9.69 -11.99
C TRP A 323 -4.28 8.31 -11.34
N ALA A 324 -3.30 7.97 -10.51
CA ALA A 324 -3.31 6.75 -9.71
C ALA A 324 -2.63 6.95 -8.36
N TRP A 325 -2.87 6.02 -7.43
CA TRP A 325 -2.03 5.86 -6.25
C TRP A 325 -0.72 5.20 -6.65
N TRP A 326 0.18 6.00 -7.22
CA TRP A 326 1.47 5.55 -7.73
C TRP A 326 2.37 4.96 -6.64
N ALA A 327 3.26 4.06 -7.01
CA ALA A 327 4.43 3.71 -6.20
C ALA A 327 5.47 3.09 -7.14
N PRO A 328 6.78 3.34 -6.95
CA PRO A 328 7.80 2.60 -7.68
C PRO A 328 7.74 1.12 -7.29
N THR A 329 8.07 0.22 -8.22
CA THR A 329 7.96 -1.22 -7.96
C THR A 329 9.20 -1.98 -8.40
N ILE A 330 9.51 -3.07 -7.71
CA ILE A 330 10.56 -4.00 -8.10
C ILE A 330 9.91 -5.32 -8.50
N ALA A 331 10.14 -5.75 -9.74
CA ALA A 331 9.72 -7.08 -10.21
C ALA A 331 10.65 -8.15 -9.61
N VAL A 332 10.07 -9.10 -8.88
CA VAL A 332 10.83 -10.19 -8.24
C VAL A 332 10.62 -11.49 -9.02
N PRO A 333 11.68 -12.13 -9.56
CA PRO A 333 11.54 -13.39 -10.28
C PRO A 333 10.83 -14.46 -9.43
N GLY A 334 9.78 -15.05 -10.00
CA GLY A 334 8.96 -16.08 -9.36
C GLY A 334 7.82 -15.57 -8.47
N GLU A 335 7.63 -14.25 -8.34
CA GLU A 335 6.45 -13.67 -7.69
C GLU A 335 5.39 -13.29 -8.73
N GLU A 336 4.12 -13.48 -8.39
CA GLU A 336 2.97 -13.22 -9.28
C GLU A 336 2.84 -11.75 -9.68
N LYS A 337 3.46 -10.85 -8.91
CA LYS A 337 3.38 -9.40 -9.07
C LYS A 337 4.61 -8.70 -8.50
N PRO A 338 4.92 -7.48 -8.94
CA PRO A 338 5.95 -6.65 -8.35
C PRO A 338 5.67 -6.27 -6.88
N ARG A 339 6.73 -5.93 -6.16
CA ARG A 339 6.66 -5.34 -4.83
C ARG A 339 6.73 -3.83 -4.92
N GLY A 340 5.80 -3.12 -4.29
CA GLY A 340 5.90 -1.67 -4.11
C GLY A 340 7.06 -1.30 -3.19
N VAL A 341 7.78 -0.24 -3.53
CA VAL A 341 8.89 0.34 -2.77
C VAL A 341 8.39 1.61 -2.09
N PHE A 342 8.43 1.63 -0.76
CA PHE A 342 7.84 2.72 0.04
C PHE A 342 8.90 3.35 0.93
N ALA A 343 9.31 2.64 1.97
CA ALA A 343 10.23 3.14 2.99
C ALA A 343 11.69 3.02 2.57
N GLU A 344 12.02 2.00 1.77
CA GLU A 344 13.38 1.57 1.48
C GLU A 344 14.22 2.65 0.79
N ARG A 345 13.55 3.46 -0.03
CA ARG A 345 14.14 4.60 -0.74
C ARG A 345 14.50 5.78 0.17
N ALA A 346 13.93 5.87 1.37
CA ALA A 346 14.29 6.88 2.36
C ALA A 346 15.52 6.49 3.19
N PHE A 347 15.93 5.21 3.18
CA PHE A 347 17.07 4.73 3.97
C PHE A 347 18.38 5.37 3.52
N PRO A 348 19.27 5.72 4.46
CA PRO A 348 20.52 6.42 4.14
C PRO A 348 21.50 5.48 3.43
N GLY A 349 22.23 6.00 2.44
CA GLY A 349 23.22 5.23 1.66
C GLY A 349 22.65 4.53 0.42
N ALA A 350 21.41 4.87 0.03
CA ALA A 350 20.84 4.52 -1.27
C ALA A 350 20.42 5.78 -2.03
N ILE A 351 20.58 5.80 -3.34
CA ILE A 351 20.12 6.85 -4.26
C ILE A 351 19.34 6.24 -5.42
N VAL A 352 18.55 7.04 -6.14
CA VAL A 352 17.91 6.61 -7.38
C VAL A 352 18.37 7.47 -8.54
N VAL A 353 18.81 6.83 -9.62
CA VAL A 353 19.29 7.51 -10.83
C VAL A 353 18.50 7.09 -12.07
N ASN A 354 18.37 8.01 -13.03
CA ASN A 354 17.93 7.71 -14.39
C ASN A 354 19.07 7.08 -15.22
N SER A 355 18.84 6.75 -16.50
CA SER A 355 19.87 6.13 -17.35
C SER A 355 21.06 7.05 -17.68
N LEU A 356 20.94 8.36 -17.41
CA LEU A 356 22.04 9.33 -17.49
C LEU A 356 22.89 9.36 -16.22
N GLY A 357 22.60 8.51 -15.23
CA GLY A 357 23.34 8.48 -13.97
C GLY A 357 23.01 9.66 -13.05
N HIS A 358 21.94 10.40 -13.32
CA HIS A 358 21.53 11.57 -12.54
C HIS A 358 20.35 11.24 -11.62
N ARG A 359 20.39 11.76 -10.39
CA ARG A 359 19.19 11.86 -9.54
C ARG A 359 18.20 12.85 -10.16
N PHE A 360 16.91 12.62 -9.94
CA PHE A 360 15.83 13.44 -10.49
C PHE A 360 14.75 13.82 -9.47
N VAL A 361 14.83 13.27 -8.26
CA VAL A 361 13.86 13.50 -7.18
C VAL A 361 14.48 13.22 -5.81
N ASN A 362 13.90 13.80 -4.77
CA ASN A 362 14.12 13.39 -3.40
C ASN A 362 13.62 11.95 -3.19
N GLU A 363 14.53 11.00 -2.93
CA GLU A 363 14.16 9.60 -2.76
C GLU A 363 13.31 9.31 -1.52
N ALA A 364 13.22 10.25 -0.57
CA ALA A 364 12.41 10.16 0.64
C ALA A 364 11.04 10.87 0.53
N ALA A 365 10.76 11.60 -0.55
CA ALA A 365 9.48 12.28 -0.80
C ALA A 365 8.29 11.28 -0.78
N PRO A 366 7.01 11.67 -0.75
CA PRO A 366 5.94 10.68 -0.79
C PRO A 366 5.90 9.92 -2.14
N TYR A 367 5.34 8.71 -2.13
CA TYR A 367 5.49 7.77 -3.25
C TYR A 367 4.77 8.20 -4.53
N LEU A 368 3.79 9.11 -4.40
CA LEU A 368 3.04 9.69 -5.50
C LEU A 368 3.94 10.62 -6.30
N GLU A 369 4.58 11.54 -5.58
CA GLU A 369 5.50 12.56 -6.10
C GLU A 369 6.73 11.91 -6.69
N PHE A 370 7.18 10.79 -6.10
CA PHE A 370 8.30 10.03 -6.64
C PHE A 370 8.02 9.55 -8.07
N VAL A 371 6.86 8.93 -8.32
CA VAL A 371 6.53 8.41 -9.66
C VAL A 371 6.08 9.53 -10.61
N ASP A 372 5.40 10.56 -10.11
CA ASP A 372 5.12 11.77 -10.89
C ASP A 372 6.44 12.42 -11.37
N ALA A 373 7.44 12.53 -10.50
CA ALA A 373 8.77 12.99 -10.88
C ALA A 373 9.48 12.04 -11.86
N MET A 374 9.29 10.71 -11.73
CA MET A 374 9.78 9.76 -12.74
C MET A 374 9.19 10.05 -14.12
N TYR A 375 7.88 10.26 -14.23
CA TYR A 375 7.25 10.58 -15.52
C TYR A 375 7.71 11.94 -16.08
N LYS A 376 7.79 12.97 -15.22
CA LYS A 376 8.28 14.30 -15.60
C LYS A 376 9.73 14.25 -16.09
N ASP A 377 10.62 13.55 -15.39
CA ASP A 377 12.01 13.38 -15.82
C ASP A 377 12.12 12.50 -17.06
N ASN A 378 11.27 11.48 -17.18
CA ASN A 378 11.24 10.62 -18.38
C ASN A 378 10.91 11.42 -19.64
N GLN A 379 9.97 12.37 -19.55
CA GLN A 379 9.67 13.28 -20.65
C GLN A 379 10.86 14.21 -20.95
N LYS A 380 11.44 14.85 -19.91
CA LYS A 380 12.58 15.77 -20.06
C LYS A 380 13.81 15.11 -20.68
N THR A 381 14.04 13.84 -20.39
CA THR A 381 15.24 13.09 -20.79
C THR A 381 15.05 12.26 -22.06
N GLY A 382 13.86 12.32 -22.69
CA GLY A 382 13.54 11.58 -23.91
C GLY A 382 13.42 10.06 -23.69
N GLY A 383 12.76 9.64 -22.61
CA GLY A 383 12.50 8.24 -22.31
C GLY A 383 13.56 7.53 -21.46
N ARG A 384 14.41 8.29 -20.74
CA ARG A 384 15.60 7.77 -20.06
C ARG A 384 15.44 7.57 -18.55
N THR A 385 14.22 7.65 -18.01
CA THR A 385 13.96 7.49 -16.56
C THR A 385 13.11 6.26 -16.23
N VAL A 386 12.38 5.70 -17.20
CA VAL A 386 11.60 4.47 -17.02
C VAL A 386 12.23 3.38 -17.89
N PRO A 387 13.06 2.48 -17.32
CA PRO A 387 13.30 2.25 -15.89
C PRO A 387 14.33 3.21 -15.26
N SER A 388 14.32 3.26 -13.94
CA SER A 388 15.36 3.91 -13.11
C SER A 388 16.06 2.88 -12.22
N TRP A 389 17.13 3.28 -11.55
CA TRP A 389 17.99 2.36 -10.80
C TRP A 389 18.23 2.84 -9.38
N VAL A 390 17.87 2.01 -8.39
CA VAL A 390 18.32 2.19 -7.01
C VAL A 390 19.78 1.75 -6.92
N ILE A 391 20.67 2.63 -6.47
CA ILE A 391 22.10 2.37 -6.29
C ILE A 391 22.44 2.44 -4.80
N PHE A 392 23.18 1.45 -4.30
CA PHE A 392 23.64 1.40 -2.91
C PHE A 392 24.93 0.57 -2.77
N ASP A 393 25.62 0.70 -1.64
CA ASP A 393 26.90 0.01 -1.40
C ASP A 393 26.80 -1.17 -0.42
N GLY A 394 27.94 -1.81 -0.15
CA GLY A 394 28.04 -2.94 0.77
C GLY A 394 27.62 -2.60 2.21
N HIS A 395 27.81 -1.34 2.63
CA HIS A 395 27.37 -0.88 3.95
C HIS A 395 25.84 -0.83 4.02
N PHE A 396 25.19 -0.22 3.02
CA PHE A 396 23.73 -0.25 2.93
C PHE A 396 23.20 -1.68 2.92
N ARG A 397 23.76 -2.53 2.04
CA ARG A 397 23.38 -3.93 1.86
C ARG A 397 23.45 -4.73 3.16
N PHE A 398 24.41 -4.41 4.03
CA PHE A 398 24.59 -5.07 5.31
C PHE A 398 23.53 -4.67 6.34
N HIS A 399 23.13 -3.40 6.37
CA HIS A 399 22.31 -2.82 7.42
C HIS A 399 20.81 -2.69 7.09
N TYR A 400 20.45 -2.52 5.82
CA TYR A 400 19.10 -2.18 5.38
C TYR A 400 18.53 -3.18 4.38
N ALA A 401 17.21 -3.19 4.27
CA ALA A 401 16.50 -3.97 3.27
C ALA A 401 16.27 -3.13 2.01
N MET A 402 16.27 -3.77 0.83
CA MET A 402 15.80 -3.18 -0.42
C MET A 402 14.95 -4.20 -1.18
N GLY A 403 13.64 -3.97 -1.24
CA GLY A 403 12.68 -4.91 -1.83
C GLY A 403 12.79 -6.30 -1.20
N PRO A 404 13.07 -7.37 -1.98
CA PRO A 404 13.27 -8.72 -1.44
C PRO A 404 14.65 -8.96 -0.79
N LEU A 405 15.61 -8.04 -0.91
CA LEU A 405 16.93 -8.17 -0.30
C LEU A 405 16.87 -7.76 1.17
N MET A 406 16.80 -8.73 2.07
CA MET A 406 16.94 -8.50 3.51
C MET A 406 18.39 -8.11 3.86
N PRO A 407 18.64 -7.36 4.95
CA PRO A 407 20.00 -6.97 5.36
C PRO A 407 20.95 -8.17 5.41
N ALA A 408 22.20 -7.99 5.01
CA ALA A 408 23.15 -9.12 4.87
C ALA A 408 23.44 -9.80 6.22
N GLN A 409 23.23 -9.09 7.33
CA GLN A 409 23.21 -9.65 8.68
C GLN A 409 22.21 -10.81 8.86
N VAL A 410 21.10 -10.78 8.12
CA VAL A 410 20.04 -11.79 8.16
C VAL A 410 20.15 -12.75 6.98
N MET A 411 20.40 -12.22 5.78
CA MET A 411 20.48 -12.97 4.53
C MET A 411 21.70 -12.51 3.74
N PRO A 412 22.89 -13.09 3.97
CA PRO A 412 24.09 -12.76 3.21
C PRO A 412 23.94 -13.14 1.73
N ASP A 413 24.77 -12.54 0.88
CA ASP A 413 24.72 -12.75 -0.58
C ASP A 413 24.82 -14.23 -0.99
N SER A 414 25.58 -15.04 -0.25
CA SER A 414 25.71 -16.49 -0.48
C SER A 414 24.41 -17.29 -0.31
N ARG A 415 23.40 -16.71 0.36
CA ARG A 415 22.06 -17.29 0.53
C ARG A 415 21.03 -16.72 -0.44
N LEU A 416 21.39 -15.72 -1.26
CA LEU A 416 20.50 -15.20 -2.28
C LEU A 416 20.33 -16.25 -3.39
N ARG A 417 19.19 -16.18 -4.07
CA ARG A 417 18.93 -17.05 -5.22
C ARG A 417 19.88 -16.69 -6.34
N LYS A 418 20.49 -17.70 -6.97
CA LYS A 418 21.45 -17.48 -8.06
C LYS A 418 20.76 -16.79 -9.25
N GLU A 419 19.50 -17.11 -9.51
CA GLU A 419 18.74 -16.50 -10.60
C GLU A 419 18.49 -14.99 -10.41
N TRP A 420 18.68 -14.45 -9.21
CA TRP A 420 18.46 -13.02 -8.92
C TRP A 420 19.61 -12.12 -9.36
N LEU A 421 20.84 -12.65 -9.43
CA LEU A 421 21.99 -11.88 -9.90
C LEU A 421 21.81 -11.59 -11.41
N ASN A 422 21.98 -10.32 -11.78
CA ASN A 422 21.79 -9.78 -13.13
C ASN A 422 20.35 -9.83 -13.67
N THR A 423 19.35 -10.04 -12.80
CA THR A 423 17.92 -10.00 -13.18
C THR A 423 17.11 -9.12 -12.23
N LEU A 424 17.37 -9.26 -10.92
CA LEU A 424 16.75 -8.50 -9.84
C LEU A 424 17.73 -7.49 -9.26
N TYR A 425 18.97 -7.92 -9.05
CA TYR A 425 20.05 -7.05 -8.58
C TYR A 425 21.33 -7.30 -9.38
N TRP A 426 22.11 -6.24 -9.54
CA TRP A 426 23.43 -6.25 -10.14
C TRP A 426 24.47 -5.91 -9.08
N LYS A 427 25.70 -6.38 -9.27
CA LYS A 427 26.78 -6.23 -8.28
C LYS A 427 28.11 -6.03 -8.99
N ALA A 428 28.88 -5.03 -8.56
CA ALA A 428 30.24 -4.81 -9.05
C ALA A 428 31.12 -4.18 -7.97
N ASP A 429 32.45 -4.29 -8.10
CA ASP A 429 33.37 -3.74 -7.11
C ASP A 429 33.61 -2.23 -7.29
N SER A 430 33.27 -1.69 -8.47
CA SER A 430 33.38 -0.26 -8.80
C SER A 430 32.10 0.27 -9.46
N LEU A 431 31.91 1.60 -9.41
CA LEU A 431 30.74 2.26 -10.02
C LEU A 431 30.79 2.20 -11.54
N GLU A 432 31.98 2.27 -12.14
CA GLU A 432 32.20 2.13 -13.58
C GLU A 432 31.71 0.78 -14.08
N GLN A 433 32.10 -0.30 -13.38
CA GLN A 433 31.68 -1.65 -13.71
C GLN A 433 30.17 -1.83 -13.50
N LEU A 434 29.61 -1.26 -12.42
CA LEU A 434 28.18 -1.33 -12.17
C LEU A 434 27.39 -0.60 -13.27
N ALA A 435 27.80 0.62 -13.63
CA ALA A 435 27.18 1.44 -14.66
C ALA A 435 27.16 0.71 -16.02
N LEU A 436 28.29 0.08 -16.38
CA LEU A 436 28.39 -0.73 -17.59
C LEU A 436 27.40 -1.91 -17.57
N GLN A 437 27.26 -2.62 -16.44
CA GLN A 437 26.35 -3.76 -16.33
C GLN A 437 24.87 -3.38 -16.48
N ILE A 438 24.48 -2.20 -16.00
CA ILE A 438 23.07 -1.76 -15.98
C ILE A 438 22.71 -0.79 -17.11
N GLY A 439 23.68 -0.41 -17.96
CA GLY A 439 23.48 0.49 -19.08
C GLY A 439 23.21 1.95 -18.66
N VAL A 440 23.81 2.40 -17.56
CA VAL A 440 23.75 3.79 -17.07
C VAL A 440 25.02 4.53 -17.48
N ASP A 441 24.94 5.84 -17.74
CA ASP A 441 26.14 6.66 -17.95
C ASP A 441 27.05 6.64 -16.71
N GLY A 442 28.26 6.09 -16.87
CA GLY A 442 29.22 5.93 -15.78
C GLY A 442 29.74 7.26 -15.26
N ALA A 443 29.97 8.25 -16.13
CA ALA A 443 30.45 9.56 -15.71
C ALA A 443 29.40 10.30 -14.87
N GLY A 444 28.15 10.31 -15.34
CA GLY A 444 27.01 10.83 -14.60
C GLY A 444 26.83 10.15 -13.25
N LEU A 445 26.90 8.81 -13.20
CA LEU A 445 26.73 8.05 -11.95
C LEU A 445 27.82 8.39 -10.92
N ILE A 446 29.09 8.42 -11.32
CA ILE A 446 30.21 8.72 -10.43
C ILE A 446 30.10 10.15 -9.91
N SER A 447 29.78 11.11 -10.78
CA SER A 447 29.56 12.50 -10.40
C SER A 447 28.45 12.62 -9.35
N THR A 448 27.31 11.95 -9.59
CA THR A 448 26.18 11.92 -8.65
C THR A 448 26.56 11.33 -7.30
N VAL A 449 27.26 10.18 -7.27
CA VAL A 449 27.67 9.55 -6.02
C VAL A 449 28.63 10.45 -5.24
N ASN A 450 29.61 11.07 -5.91
CA ASN A 450 30.54 12.00 -5.27
C ASN A 450 29.80 13.19 -4.63
N LYS A 451 28.82 13.76 -5.35
CA LYS A 451 28.02 14.87 -4.86
C LYS A 451 27.21 14.51 -3.62
N VAL A 452 26.52 13.35 -3.66
CA VAL A 452 25.74 12.85 -2.51
C VAL A 452 26.64 12.51 -1.32
N ASN A 453 27.86 12.02 -1.57
CA ASN A 453 28.83 11.78 -0.51
C ASN A 453 29.26 13.07 0.20
N GLU A 454 29.37 14.19 -0.50
CA GLU A 454 29.60 15.50 0.11
C GLU A 454 28.37 15.96 0.92
N TYR A 455 27.16 15.80 0.37
CA TYR A 455 25.91 16.13 1.07
C TYR A 455 25.73 15.33 2.36
N ALA A 456 26.19 14.08 2.39
CA ALA A 456 26.13 13.24 3.58
C ALA A 456 27.05 13.75 4.72
N LYS A 457 28.11 14.51 4.42
CA LYS A 457 28.98 15.11 5.45
C LYS A 457 28.27 16.24 6.19
N THR A 458 27.52 17.08 5.46
CA THR A 458 26.80 18.23 6.02
C THR A 458 25.38 17.88 6.47
N GLY A 459 24.81 16.80 5.92
CA GLY A 459 23.41 16.41 6.07
C GLY A 459 22.43 17.24 5.25
N VAL A 460 22.92 18.05 4.31
CA VAL A 460 22.10 18.91 3.47
C VAL A 460 22.25 18.47 2.02
N ASP A 461 21.17 17.92 1.47
CA ASP A 461 21.05 17.62 0.03
C ASP A 461 20.67 18.89 -0.73
N LEU A 462 21.64 19.50 -1.40
CA LEU A 462 21.43 20.77 -2.10
C LEU A 462 20.62 20.62 -3.41
N ASP A 463 20.40 19.40 -3.89
CA ASP A 463 19.69 19.17 -5.14
C ASP A 463 18.20 18.97 -4.95
N PHE A 464 17.83 18.20 -3.92
CA PHE A 464 16.45 17.77 -3.72
C PHE A 464 15.97 17.87 -2.27
N GLU A 465 16.77 18.45 -1.37
CA GLU A 465 16.41 18.66 0.04
C GLU A 465 16.00 17.37 0.77
N ARG A 466 16.55 16.22 0.36
CA ARG A 466 16.26 14.93 0.99
C ARG A 466 16.55 14.93 2.48
N GLY A 467 15.53 14.56 3.26
CA GLY A 467 15.62 14.54 4.72
C GLY A 467 15.56 15.93 5.33
N ALA A 468 15.09 16.97 4.61
CA ALA A 468 14.92 18.31 5.18
C ALA A 468 13.65 18.43 6.05
N ASN A 469 12.63 17.61 5.81
CA ASN A 469 11.34 17.68 6.50
C ASN A 469 11.06 16.42 7.37
N VAL A 470 9.97 16.47 8.14
CA VAL A 470 9.58 15.41 9.09
C VAL A 470 9.08 14.12 8.40
N PHE A 471 8.47 14.23 7.21
CA PHE A 471 7.99 13.09 6.44
C PHE A 471 9.17 12.25 5.93
N ASP A 472 10.14 12.90 5.28
CA ASP A 472 11.34 12.22 4.77
C ASP A 472 12.05 11.43 5.87
N ARG A 473 12.19 12.06 7.05
CA ARG A 473 12.89 11.51 8.21
C ARG A 473 12.14 10.36 8.89
N TYR A 474 10.87 10.13 8.58
CA TYR A 474 10.03 9.15 9.27
C TYR A 474 10.60 7.72 9.17
N TYR A 475 11.15 7.35 8.02
CA TYR A 475 11.77 6.04 7.81
C TYR A 475 13.31 6.06 7.90
N GLY A 476 13.91 7.25 7.99
CA GLY A 476 15.36 7.40 8.09
C GLY A 476 15.93 6.73 9.36
N ASP A 477 17.19 6.30 9.29
CA ASP A 477 17.86 5.71 10.44
C ASP A 477 18.24 6.80 11.43
N SER A 478 17.55 6.83 12.58
CA SER A 478 17.74 7.84 13.62
C SER A 478 19.15 7.89 14.21
N ASN A 479 19.95 6.83 14.01
CA ASN A 479 21.34 6.75 14.46
C ASN A 479 22.34 7.40 13.48
N ILE A 480 21.91 7.68 12.25
CA ILE A 480 22.74 8.38 11.25
C ILE A 480 22.62 9.89 11.46
N LYS A 481 23.78 10.55 11.50
CA LYS A 481 23.94 12.00 11.72
C LYS A 481 24.80 12.60 10.61
N PRO A 482 24.59 13.89 10.28
CA PRO A 482 23.59 14.80 10.87
C PRO A 482 22.16 14.61 10.32
N ASN A 483 21.96 13.88 9.23
CA ASN A 483 20.65 13.63 8.61
C ASN A 483 20.36 12.12 8.52
N PRO A 484 19.23 11.62 9.05
CA PRO A 484 18.92 10.19 9.09
C PRO A 484 18.63 9.55 7.72
N CYS A 485 18.47 10.36 6.68
CA CYS A 485 18.20 9.92 5.31
C CYS A 485 19.44 9.99 4.41
N LEU A 486 20.56 10.55 4.87
CA LEU A 486 21.77 10.76 4.07
C LEU A 486 22.97 10.07 4.70
N ALA A 487 23.53 9.10 3.98
CA ALA A 487 24.83 8.50 4.27
C ALA A 487 25.59 8.32 2.95
N PRO A 488 26.93 8.35 2.99
CA PRO A 488 27.73 8.18 1.79
C PRO A 488 27.71 6.74 1.27
N LEU A 489 27.81 6.59 -0.05
CA LEU A 489 28.13 5.33 -0.74
C LEU A 489 29.66 5.29 -0.89
N ARG A 490 30.34 4.54 -0.01
CA ARG A 490 31.79 4.69 0.20
C ARG A 490 32.63 3.68 -0.57
N LYS A 491 32.25 2.41 -0.47
CA LYS A 491 33.13 1.31 -0.92
C LYS A 491 32.30 0.18 -1.47
N GLY A 492 32.79 -0.36 -2.59
CA GLY A 492 32.27 -1.57 -3.18
C GLY A 492 32.28 -2.77 -2.20
N PRO A 493 31.48 -3.81 -2.49
CA PRO A 493 30.69 -3.94 -3.71
C PRO A 493 29.50 -2.97 -3.74
N TYR A 494 29.24 -2.41 -4.92
CA TYR A 494 28.07 -1.61 -5.22
C TYR A 494 26.99 -2.51 -5.84
N TYR A 495 25.74 -2.12 -5.60
CA TYR A 495 24.55 -2.85 -6.02
C TYR A 495 23.62 -1.91 -6.77
N ALA A 496 22.92 -2.47 -7.75
CA ALA A 496 21.82 -1.80 -8.43
C ALA A 496 20.58 -2.66 -8.46
N MET A 497 19.40 -2.04 -8.34
CA MET A 497 18.10 -2.68 -8.52
C MET A 497 17.19 -1.82 -9.40
N ARG A 498 16.52 -2.46 -10.37
CA ARG A 498 15.68 -1.77 -11.34
C ARG A 498 14.31 -1.42 -10.74
N LEU A 499 13.88 -0.17 -10.91
CA LEU A 499 12.52 0.32 -10.62
C LEU A 499 11.70 0.46 -11.90
#